data_AF-A0A258S7Y7-F1
#
_entry.id   AF-A0A258S7Y7-F1
#
_cell.length_a   1.000
_cell.length_b   1.000
_cell.length_c   1.000
_cell.angle_alpha   90.00
_cell.angle_beta   90.00
_cell.angle_gamma   90.00
#
_symmetry.space_group_name_H-M   'P 1'
#
loop_
_entity.id
_entity.type
_entity.pdbx_description
1 polymer ?
#
loop_
_entity_poly.entity_id
_entity_poly.type
_entity_poly.pdbx_seq_one_letter_code
_entity_poly.pdbx_strand_id
1 'polypeptide(L)' 'PSVAIVGTFPEDSHPKIIYPVALVAASKNPDAAAFLAFMRSAKEQPAFEKQGFTILK' A
#
# COMPACT_ATOMS: atom_id res chain seq x y z
N PRO A 1 12.19 -15.70 19.51
CA PRO A 1 11.64 -14.35 19.22
C PRO A 1 10.86 -13.82 20.43
N SER A 2 11.34 -12.74 21.07
CA SER A 2 10.78 -12.20 22.31
C SER A 2 9.73 -11.09 22.11
N VAL A 3 9.11 -11.04 20.93
CA VAL A 3 8.15 -9.98 20.54
C VAL A 3 6.86 -10.63 20.05
N ALA A 4 5.73 -10.09 20.50
CA ALA A 4 4.39 -10.54 20.14
C ALA A 4 3.44 -9.35 19.96
N ILE A 5 2.38 -9.56 19.19
CA ILE A 5 1.26 -8.61 19.08
C ILE A 5 0.40 -8.77 20.34
N VAL A 6 0.29 -7.71 21.15
CA VAL A 6 -0.48 -7.72 22.40
C VAL A 6 -1.96 -7.36 22.21
N GLY A 7 -2.32 -6.86 21.03
CA GLY A 7 -3.68 -6.52 20.65
C GLY A 7 -3.74 -5.79 19.31
N THR A 8 -4.95 -5.72 18.75
CA THR A 8 -5.29 -4.95 17.55
C THR A 8 -6.41 -3.98 17.91
N PHE A 9 -6.32 -2.74 17.46
CA PHE A 9 -7.37 -1.75 17.68
C PHE A 9 -8.62 -2.08 16.85
N PRO A 10 -9.84 -1.84 17.37
CA PRO A 10 -11.06 -1.93 16.57
C PRO A 10 -11.00 -1.01 15.35
N GLU A 11 -11.51 -1.45 14.20
CA GLU A 11 -11.43 -0.69 12.93
C GLU A 11 -12.15 0.66 12.98
N ASP A 12 -13.18 0.79 13.81
CA ASP A 12 -13.98 1.99 14.02
C ASP A 12 -13.38 2.96 15.05
N SER A 13 -12.34 2.53 15.78
CA SER A 13 -11.65 3.36 16.76
C SER A 13 -10.72 4.41 16.14
N HIS A 14 -10.43 4.28 14.84
CA HIS A 14 -9.57 5.20 14.11
C HIS A 14 -10.05 5.42 12.68
N PRO A 15 -9.67 6.56 12.04
CA PRO A 15 -9.82 6.71 10.60
C PRO A 15 -9.08 5.59 9.86
N LYS A 16 -9.56 5.22 8.66
CA LYS A 16 -8.92 4.18 7.85
C LYS A 16 -7.47 4.54 7.57
N ILE A 17 -6.57 3.59 7.81
CA ILE A 17 -5.13 3.71 7.53
C ILE A 17 -4.93 3.47 6.03
N ILE A 18 -4.92 4.53 5.24
CA ILE A 18 -4.84 4.48 3.78
C ILE A 18 -3.48 5.02 3.33
N TYR A 19 -2.81 4.29 2.43
CA TYR A 19 -1.54 4.68 1.82
C TYR A 19 -1.78 5.14 0.36
N PRO A 20 -2.04 6.44 0.12
CA PRO A 20 -2.25 6.96 -1.23
C PRO A 20 -0.93 6.99 -2.01
N VAL A 21 -0.99 6.64 -3.29
CA VAL A 21 0.13 6.74 -4.22
C VAL A 21 -0.25 7.58 -5.43
N ALA A 22 0.62 8.51 -5.80
CA ALA A 22 0.41 9.44 -6.90
C ALA A 22 1.72 9.70 -7.66
N LEU A 23 1.58 10.02 -8.93
CA LEU A 23 2.67 10.55 -9.73
C LEU A 23 2.95 11.99 -9.31
N VAL A 24 4.21 12.30 -9.00
CA VAL A 24 4.62 13.68 -8.72
C VAL A 24 4.57 14.51 -10.00
N ALA A 25 3.84 15.63 -9.99
CA ALA A 25 3.62 16.46 -11.19
C ALA A 25 4.92 16.97 -11.84
N ALA A 26 5.96 17.21 -11.03
CA ALA A 26 7.27 17.66 -11.50
C ALA A 26 8.21 16.51 -11.91
N SER A 27 7.75 15.25 -11.86
CA SER A 27 8.58 14.09 -12.22
C SER A 27 8.99 14.16 -13.68
N LYS A 28 10.30 14.03 -13.92
CA LYS A 28 10.89 13.93 -15.26
C LYS A 28 11.32 12.50 -15.60
N ASN A 29 11.11 11.56 -14.68
CA ASN A 29 11.48 10.17 -14.91
C ASN A 29 10.47 9.54 -15.89
N PRO A 30 10.92 9.07 -17.07
CA PRO A 30 10.03 8.49 -18.08
C PRO A 30 9.28 7.24 -17.57
N ASP A 31 9.85 6.52 -16.60
CA ASP A 31 9.28 5.27 -16.09
C ASP A 31 8.26 5.47 -14.96
N ALA A 32 8.09 6.69 -14.45
CA ALA A 32 7.29 6.94 -13.27
C ALA A 32 5.79 6.60 -13.47
N ALA A 33 5.26 6.84 -14.68
CA ALA A 33 3.89 6.45 -15.03
C ALA A 33 3.74 4.93 -15.15
N ALA A 34 4.72 4.26 -15.76
CA ALA A 34 4.74 2.81 -15.91
C ALA A 34 4.84 2.11 -14.54
N PHE A 35 5.64 2.66 -13.63
CA PHE A 35 5.77 2.15 -12.27
C PHE A 35 4.46 2.29 -11.48
N LEU A 36 3.78 3.45 -11.57
CA LEU A 36 2.47 3.64 -10.93
C LEU A 36 1.43 2.65 -11.48
N ALA A 37 1.44 2.39 -12.79
CA ALA A 37 0.57 1.39 -13.40
C ALA A 37 0.90 -0.03 -12.94
N PHE A 38 2.19 -0.36 -12.81
CA PHE A 38 2.67 -1.64 -12.30
C PHE A 38 2.21 -1.89 -10.86
N MET A 39 2.37 -0.91 -9.96
CA MET A 39 1.92 -1.01 -8.56
C MET A 39 0.41 -1.24 -8.43
N ARG A 40 -0.39 -0.70 -9.36
CA ARG A 40 -1.85 -0.87 -9.40
C ARG A 40 -2.30 -2.15 -10.10
N SER A 41 -1.40 -2.84 -10.80
CA SER A 41 -1.73 -4.04 -11.57
C SER A 41 -2.03 -5.23 -10.66
N ALA A 42 -2.91 -6.13 -11.11
CA ALA A 42 -3.24 -7.37 -10.38
C ALA A 42 -2.02 -8.27 -10.13
N LYS A 43 -0.95 -8.11 -10.92
CA LYS A 43 0.29 -8.86 -10.78
C LYS A 43 1.05 -8.54 -9.50
N GLU A 44 0.96 -7.29 -9.02
CA GLU A 44 1.75 -6.81 -7.88
C GLU A 44 0.95 -6.70 -6.57
N GLN A 45 -0.38 -6.82 -6.63
CA GLN A 45 -1.23 -6.91 -5.43
C GLN A 45 -0.72 -7.94 -4.40
N PRO A 46 -0.26 -9.15 -4.79
CA PRO A 46 0.25 -10.13 -3.85
C PRO A 46 1.51 -9.68 -3.08
N ALA A 47 2.29 -8.73 -3.60
CA ALA A 47 3.47 -8.22 -2.90
C ALA A 47 3.05 -7.41 -1.66
N PHE A 48 2.00 -6.60 -1.77
CA PHE A 48 1.43 -5.83 -0.66
C PHE A 48 0.70 -6.74 0.34
N GLU A 49 -0.06 -7.72 -0.15
CA GLU A 49 -0.77 -8.68 0.71
C GLU A 49 0.19 -9.51 1.56
N LYS A 50 1.34 -9.93 1.01
CA LYS A 50 2.39 -10.64 1.76
C LYS A 50 2.96 -9.84 2.93
N GLN A 51 2.89 -8.51 2.86
CA GLN A 51 3.34 -7.61 3.92
C GLN A 51 2.19 -7.18 4.85
N GLY A 52 0.99 -7.74 4.68
CA GLY A 52 -0.18 -7.47 5.53
C GLY A 52 -1.03 -6.27 5.11
N PHE A 53 -0.82 -5.71 3.91
CA PHE A 53 -1.66 -4.64 3.40
C PHE A 53 -2.92 -5.19 2.71
N THR A 54 -4.03 -4.47 2.85
CA THR A 54 -5.25 -4.72 2.08
C THR A 54 -5.28 -3.77 0.88
N ILE A 55 -5.43 -4.32 -0.33
CA ILE A 55 -5.62 -3.52 -1.53
C ILE A 55 -7.07 -3.00 -1.56
N LEU A 56 -7.20 -1.68 -1.58
CA LEU A 56 -8.47 -1.00 -1.82
C LEU A 56 -8.78 -1.12 -3.32
N LYS A 57 -9.88 -1.80 -3.66
CA LYS A 57 -10.39 -1.93 -5.03
C LYS A 57 -11.25 -0.74 -5.42
#